data_AF-A0A511Z5L4-F1
#
_entry.id   AF-A0A511Z5L4-F1
#
_cell.length_a   1.000
_cell.length_b   1.000
_cell.length_c   1.000
_cell.angle_alpha   90.00
_cell.angle_beta   90.00
_cell.angle_gamma   90.00
#
_symmetry.space_group_name_H-M   'P 1'
#
loop_
_entity.id
_entity.type
_entity.pdbx_description
1 polymer ?
#
loop_
_entity_poly.entity_id
_entity_poly.type
_entity_poly.pdbx_seq_one_letter_code
_entity_poly.pdbx_strand_id
1 'polypeptide(L)'
;MGQICTCGVLVNAVSCDNNVRFAGHIGTVKGDLTYMANVCDTTMSTSTLYLEFTDKQTHGCRYSFEFVSETITAVVCRKEGMDCEITVRGTGVVGGRVFPFEAVFRDQVEAANYDIVQSFVITGFFDQDGAAPVPQGSIFAIGCE
;
A
#
# COMPACT_ATOMS: atom_id res chain seq x y z
N MET A 1 29.35 0.79 -7.60
CA MET A 1 28.66 -0.51 -7.65
C MET A 1 27.25 -0.25 -7.17
N GLY A 2 26.32 0.00 -8.10
CA GLY A 2 24.94 0.36 -7.76
C GLY A 2 24.20 -0.89 -7.26
N GLN A 3 23.53 -0.80 -6.11
CA GLN A 3 22.63 -1.85 -5.67
C GLN A 3 21.53 -2.00 -6.73
N ILE A 4 21.50 -3.16 -7.38
CA ILE A 4 20.43 -3.55 -8.30
C ILE A 4 19.27 -4.00 -7.43
N CYS A 5 18.10 -3.39 -7.62
CA CYS A 5 16.88 -3.86 -7.00
C CYS A 5 16.39 -5.10 -7.74
N THR A 6 16.29 -6.24 -7.06
CA THR A 6 15.85 -7.50 -7.69
C THR A 6 14.36 -7.73 -7.54
N CYS A 7 13.74 -7.09 -6.56
CA CYS A 7 12.29 -7.05 -6.39
C CYS A 7 11.91 -5.78 -5.62
N GLY A 8 10.95 -5.03 -6.15
CA GLY A 8 10.53 -3.78 -5.51
C GLY A 8 9.29 -3.19 -6.13
N VAL A 9 8.85 -2.06 -5.56
CA VAL A 9 7.74 -1.29 -6.09
C VAL A 9 7.95 0.20 -5.83
N LEU A 10 7.63 1.01 -6.82
CA LEU A 10 7.45 2.45 -6.68
C LEU A 10 5.96 2.75 -6.80
N VAL A 11 5.42 3.50 -5.83
CA VAL A 11 4.01 3.89 -5.83
C VAL A 11 3.89 5.38 -5.53
N ASN A 12 3.06 6.07 -6.29
CA ASN A 12 2.56 7.40 -5.96
C ASN A 12 1.14 7.54 -6.52
N ALA A 13 0.16 7.19 -5.68
CA ALA A 13 -1.20 6.99 -6.14
C ALA A 13 -2.22 7.47 -5.12
N VAL A 14 -3.37 7.94 -5.62
CA VAL A 14 -4.54 8.24 -4.79
C VAL A 14 -5.72 7.44 -5.34
N SER A 15 -6.41 6.74 -4.45
CA SER A 15 -7.68 6.10 -4.73
C SER A 15 -8.77 6.78 -3.94
N CYS A 16 -9.74 7.38 -4.65
CA CYS A 16 -10.81 8.15 -4.04
C CYS A 16 -11.99 7.29 -3.62
N ASP A 17 -12.73 7.73 -2.60
CA ASP A 17 -14.07 7.21 -2.28
C ASP A 17 -14.11 5.71 -1.92
N ASN A 18 -13.06 5.20 -1.27
CA ASN A 18 -12.94 3.82 -0.82
C ASN A 18 -13.66 3.58 0.52
N ASN A 19 -14.24 2.39 0.67
CA ASN A 19 -14.75 1.91 1.96
C ASN A 19 -13.63 1.15 2.66
N VAL A 20 -13.34 1.51 3.91
CA VAL A 20 -12.30 0.87 4.72
C VAL A 20 -12.88 0.41 6.07
N ARG A 21 -12.19 -0.48 6.76
CA ARG A 21 -12.55 -0.95 8.10
C ARG A 21 -11.48 -0.59 9.12
N PHE A 22 -11.95 -0.25 10.31
CA PHE A 22 -11.11 -0.01 11.47
C PHE A 22 -11.38 -1.07 12.54
N ALA A 23 -10.32 -1.54 13.20
CA ALA A 23 -10.44 -2.50 14.28
C ALA A 23 -11.32 -1.95 15.41
N GLY A 24 -12.33 -2.73 15.81
CA GLY A 24 -13.29 -2.34 16.85
C GLY A 24 -14.39 -1.37 16.40
N HIS A 25 -14.42 -0.95 15.13
CA HIS A 25 -15.53 -0.18 14.57
C HIS A 25 -16.53 -1.11 13.85
N ILE A 26 -17.82 -0.84 13.99
CA ILE A 26 -18.88 -1.59 13.29
C ILE A 26 -19.18 -0.89 11.97
N GLY A 27 -19.00 -1.60 10.86
CA GLY A 27 -19.25 -1.09 9.50
C GLY A 27 -17.98 -0.58 8.82
N THR A 28 -18.17 0.08 7.68
CA THR A 28 -17.10 0.70 6.89
C THR A 28 -17.13 2.21 7.03
N VAL A 29 -15.97 2.84 6.87
CA VAL A 29 -15.82 4.30 6.77
C VAL A 29 -15.41 4.63 5.35
N LYS A 30 -16.04 5.63 4.74
CA LYS A 30 -15.70 6.07 3.39
C LYS A 30 -14.68 7.20 3.38
N GLY A 31 -13.64 7.09 2.57
CA GLY A 31 -12.59 8.11 2.44
C GLY A 31 -11.64 7.88 1.28
N ASP A 32 -10.64 8.74 1.18
CA ASP A 32 -9.57 8.62 0.17
C ASP A 32 -8.35 7.93 0.75
N LEU A 33 -7.64 7.18 -0.09
CA LEU A 33 -6.40 6.48 0.25
C LEU A 33 -5.26 7.02 -0.60
N THR A 34 -4.22 7.55 0.04
CA THR A 34 -2.98 7.98 -0.62
C THR A 34 -1.89 6.97 -0.33
N TYR A 35 -1.31 6.39 -1.37
CA TYR A 35 -0.24 5.42 -1.29
C TYR A 35 1.05 6.02 -1.83
N MET A 36 2.12 5.95 -1.04
CA MET A 36 3.46 6.26 -1.51
C MET A 36 4.40 5.15 -1.08
N ALA A 37 5.15 4.59 -2.03
CA ALA A 37 6.11 3.54 -1.73
C ALA A 37 7.38 3.72 -2.57
N ASN A 38 8.52 3.50 -1.95
CA ASN A 38 9.80 3.29 -2.62
C ASN A 38 10.46 2.11 -1.91
N VAL A 39 10.16 0.91 -2.39
CA VAL A 39 10.51 -0.33 -1.72
C VAL A 39 11.38 -1.18 -2.61
N CYS A 40 12.46 -1.71 -2.02
CA CYS A 40 13.37 -2.60 -2.68
C CYS A 40 13.91 -3.68 -1.74
N ASP A 41 13.95 -4.91 -2.22
CA ASP A 41 14.44 -6.09 -1.48
C ASP A 41 15.92 -6.02 -1.10
N THR A 42 16.76 -5.37 -1.91
CA THR A 42 18.19 -5.21 -1.61
C THR A 42 18.51 -4.01 -0.72
N THR A 43 17.55 -3.11 -0.50
CA THR A 43 17.69 -1.90 0.34
C THR A 43 16.51 -1.71 1.30
N MET A 44 16.06 -2.80 1.93
CA MET A 44 14.90 -2.78 2.84
C MET A 44 15.03 -1.77 4.00
N SER A 45 16.25 -1.53 4.50
CA SER A 45 16.49 -0.59 5.61
C SER A 45 16.33 0.89 5.24
N THR A 46 16.39 1.23 3.94
CA THR A 46 16.18 2.60 3.43
C THR A 46 14.89 2.70 2.62
N SER A 47 14.18 1.60 2.44
CA SER A 47 12.90 1.54 1.75
C SER A 47 11.82 2.21 2.59
N THR A 48 10.91 2.91 1.95
CA THR A 48 9.81 3.63 2.60
C THR A 48 8.47 3.24 2.02
N LEU A 49 7.47 3.16 2.89
CA LEU A 49 6.09 2.96 2.52
C LEU A 49 5.21 3.82 3.43
N TYR A 50 4.30 4.55 2.83
CA TYR A 50 3.39 5.49 3.47
C TYR A 50 1.97 5.23 2.97
N LEU A 51 1.03 5.30 3.92
CA LEU A 51 -0.39 5.28 3.64
C LEU A 51 -1.04 6.44 4.39
N GLU A 52 -1.88 7.19 3.70
CA GLU A 52 -2.80 8.13 4.31
C GLU A 52 -4.22 7.69 4.04
N PHE A 53 -5.08 7.77 5.05
CA PHE A 53 -6.51 7.70 4.86
C PHE A 53 -7.13 9.03 5.27
N THR A 54 -7.89 9.64 4.35
CA THR A 54 -8.67 10.84 4.62
C THR A 54 -10.16 10.50 4.65
N ASP A 55 -10.73 10.52 5.86
CA ASP A 55 -12.16 10.34 6.08
C ASP A 55 -12.98 11.48 5.47
N LYS A 56 -13.95 11.12 4.62
CA LYS A 56 -14.87 12.07 3.95
C LYS A 56 -16.29 12.02 4.50
N GLN A 57 -16.59 11.05 5.35
CA GLN A 57 -17.97 10.75 5.74
C GLN A 57 -18.27 11.17 7.17
N THR A 58 -17.32 11.02 8.09
CA THR A 58 -17.59 11.28 9.51
C THR A 58 -17.33 12.74 9.87
N HIS A 59 -18.17 13.27 10.76
CA HIS A 59 -18.05 14.65 11.20
C HIS A 59 -16.73 14.84 11.95
N GLY A 60 -15.90 15.78 11.49
CA GLY A 60 -14.59 16.08 12.07
C GLY A 60 -13.47 15.13 11.63
N CYS A 61 -13.65 14.35 10.55
CA CYS A 61 -12.63 13.49 9.96
C CYS A 61 -11.98 12.53 10.98
N ARG A 62 -12.82 11.96 11.86
CA ARG A 62 -12.38 11.24 13.06
C ARG A 62 -11.49 10.03 12.77
N TYR A 63 -11.66 9.42 11.60
CA TYR A 63 -10.94 8.21 11.22
C TYR A 63 -9.73 8.49 10.32
N SER A 64 -9.43 9.75 9.99
CA SER A 64 -8.23 10.06 9.22
C SER A 64 -6.97 9.68 9.99
N PHE A 65 -6.00 9.08 9.29
CA PHE A 65 -4.71 8.74 9.86
C PHE A 65 -3.60 8.74 8.81
N GLU A 66 -2.38 8.88 9.32
CA GLU A 66 -1.15 8.67 8.56
C GLU A 66 -0.43 7.44 9.12
N PHE A 67 0.07 6.62 8.20
CA PHE A 67 0.90 5.46 8.48
C PHE A 67 2.25 5.63 7.79
N VAL A 68 3.32 5.40 8.53
CA VAL A 68 4.69 5.41 8.00
C VAL A 68 5.37 4.08 8.38
N SER A 69 5.90 3.36 7.39
CA SER A 69 6.71 2.16 7.64
C SER A 69 7.98 2.51 8.41
N GLU A 70 8.30 1.76 9.46
CA GLU A 70 9.57 1.86 10.18
C GLU A 70 10.56 0.78 9.75
N THR A 71 10.08 -0.41 9.46
CA THR A 71 10.93 -1.54 9.08
C THR A 71 10.21 -2.38 8.06
N ILE A 72 10.87 -2.62 6.92
CA ILE A 72 10.42 -3.58 5.93
C ILE A 72 11.21 -4.87 6.15
N THR A 73 10.48 -5.97 6.29
CA THR A 73 11.04 -7.29 6.63
C THR A 73 11.00 -8.26 5.47
N ALA A 74 10.10 -8.04 4.51
CA ALA A 74 10.00 -8.85 3.31
C ALA A 74 9.43 -8.04 2.17
N VAL A 75 9.96 -8.29 0.97
CA VAL A 75 9.46 -7.82 -0.31
C VAL A 75 9.46 -9.04 -1.22
N VAL A 76 8.30 -9.40 -1.78
CA VAL A 76 8.14 -10.59 -2.62
C VAL A 76 7.45 -10.16 -3.91
N CYS A 77 8.08 -10.48 -5.04
CA CYS A 77 7.54 -10.21 -6.36
C CYS A 77 7.10 -11.52 -6.99
N ARG A 78 5.91 -11.52 -7.58
CA ARG A 78 5.34 -12.67 -8.25
C ARG A 78 4.76 -12.24 -9.59
N LYS A 79 5.30 -12.81 -10.66
CA LYS A 79 4.76 -12.64 -12.00
C LYS A 79 3.49 -13.47 -12.18
N GLU A 80 2.40 -12.83 -12.58
CA GLU A 80 1.12 -13.46 -12.88
C GLU A 80 0.72 -13.19 -14.33
N GLY A 81 1.19 -14.04 -15.24
CA GLY A 81 1.02 -13.81 -16.68
C GLY A 81 1.82 -12.60 -17.12
N MET A 82 1.12 -11.51 -17.43
CA MET A 82 1.73 -10.23 -17.80
C MET A 82 1.69 -9.19 -16.67
N ASP A 83 0.99 -9.47 -15.57
CA ASP A 83 0.95 -8.60 -14.40
C ASP A 83 2.05 -8.97 -13.41
N CYS A 84 2.39 -8.02 -12.51
CA CYS A 84 3.25 -8.28 -11.38
C CYS A 84 2.56 -7.96 -10.06
N GLU A 85 2.56 -8.92 -9.14
CA GLU A 85 2.15 -8.73 -7.75
C GLU A 85 3.37 -8.55 -6.86
N ILE A 86 3.37 -7.48 -6.05
CA ILE A 86 4.42 -7.15 -5.09
C ILE A 86 3.81 -7.12 -3.70
N THR A 87 4.23 -8.04 -2.85
CA THR A 87 3.86 -8.08 -1.44
C THR A 87 4.98 -7.45 -0.60
N VAL A 88 4.63 -6.46 0.21
CA VAL A 88 5.51 -5.79 1.16
C VAL A 88 5.01 -6.04 2.58
N ARG A 89 5.90 -6.49 3.48
CA ARG A 89 5.57 -6.76 4.88
C ARG A 89 6.54 -6.08 5.82
N GLY A 90 6.04 -5.64 6.97
CA GLY A 90 6.89 -5.03 7.97
C GLY A 90 6.14 -4.48 9.16
N THR A 91 6.72 -3.47 9.78
CA THR A 91 6.12 -2.67 10.84
C THR A 91 6.11 -1.20 10.47
N GLY A 92 5.15 -0.46 11.00
CA GLY A 92 5.09 0.99 10.88
C GLY A 92 4.25 1.62 11.96
N VAL A 93 4.18 2.94 11.95
CA VAL A 93 3.58 3.73 13.01
C VAL A 93 2.29 4.38 12.56
N VAL A 94 1.26 4.28 13.40
CA VAL A 94 0.06 5.14 13.35
C VAL A 94 -0.10 5.83 14.69
N GLY A 95 -0.13 7.18 14.70
CA GLY A 95 -0.35 7.95 15.92
C GLY A 95 0.62 7.62 17.07
N GLY A 96 1.88 7.32 16.75
CA GLY A 96 2.92 6.97 17.73
C GLY A 96 2.91 5.53 18.25
N ARG A 97 2.06 4.65 17.69
CA ARG A 97 2.05 3.21 18.02
C ARG A 97 2.50 2.38 16.83
N VAL A 98 3.30 1.35 17.10
CA VAL A 98 3.84 0.44 16.09
C VAL A 98 2.87 -0.71 15.83
N PHE A 99 2.63 -1.00 14.55
CA PHE A 99 1.77 -2.09 14.09
C PHE A 99 2.46 -2.90 12.99
N PRO A 100 2.20 -4.22 12.91
CA PRO A 100 2.55 -5.00 11.73
C PRO A 100 1.65 -4.62 10.56
N PHE A 101 2.20 -4.63 9.35
CA PHE A 101 1.43 -4.39 8.13
C PHE A 101 1.79 -5.37 7.01
N GLU A 102 0.84 -5.52 6.09
CA GLU A 102 1.02 -6.16 4.79
C GLU A 102 0.35 -5.29 3.72
N ALA A 103 1.07 -5.02 2.64
CA ALA A 103 0.56 -4.31 1.48
C ALA A 103 0.83 -5.13 0.23
N VAL A 104 -0.16 -5.27 -0.64
CA VAL A 104 -0.07 -5.99 -1.90
C VAL A 104 -0.39 -5.03 -3.04
N PHE A 105 0.58 -4.81 -3.90
CA PHE A 105 0.49 -3.96 -5.08
C PHE A 105 0.45 -4.82 -6.33
N ARG A 106 -0.40 -4.48 -7.28
CA ARG A 106 -0.47 -5.14 -8.58
C ARG A 106 -0.24 -4.11 -9.67
N ASP A 107 0.93 -4.22 -10.29
CA ASP A 107 1.25 -3.53 -11.53
C ASP A 107 0.58 -4.28 -12.67
N GLN A 108 -0.37 -3.63 -13.34
CA GLN A 108 -1.12 -4.21 -14.44
C GLN A 108 -0.50 -3.81 -15.77
N VAL A 109 -0.64 -4.67 -16.77
CA VAL A 109 -0.16 -4.36 -18.13
C VAL A 109 -0.65 -3.00 -18.65
N GLU A 110 0.12 -2.41 -19.58
CA GLU A 110 -0.21 -1.13 -20.24
C GLU A 110 -1.60 -1.11 -20.94
N ALA A 111 -2.18 -2.27 -21.24
CA ALA A 111 -3.53 -2.35 -21.82
C ALA A 111 -4.66 -2.25 -20.79
N ALA A 112 -4.37 -2.32 -19.49
CA ALA A 112 -5.34 -2.14 -18.41
C ALA A 112 -5.73 -0.67 -18.25
N ASN A 113 -6.91 -0.41 -17.68
CA ASN A 113 -7.35 0.98 -17.43
C ASN A 113 -6.80 1.55 -16.12
N TYR A 114 -6.34 0.69 -15.20
CA TYR A 114 -5.98 1.02 -13.82
C TYR A 114 -4.90 0.06 -13.31
N ASP A 115 -4.02 0.54 -12.43
CA ASP A 115 -3.28 -0.35 -11.54
C ASP A 115 -4.13 -0.62 -10.28
N ILE A 116 -3.73 -1.59 -9.48
CA ILE A 116 -4.53 -2.02 -8.33
C ILE A 116 -3.67 -2.14 -7.09
N VAL A 117 -4.03 -1.41 -6.03
CA VAL A 117 -3.60 -1.78 -4.67
C VAL A 117 -4.53 -2.89 -4.21
N GLN A 118 -4.05 -4.13 -4.29
CA GLN A 118 -4.85 -5.34 -4.08
C GLN A 118 -5.32 -5.45 -2.62
N SER A 119 -4.45 -5.09 -1.68
CA SER A 119 -4.80 -4.98 -0.26
C SER A 119 -3.79 -4.09 0.48
N PHE A 120 -4.26 -3.46 1.55
CA PHE A 120 -3.41 -2.84 2.55
C PHE A 120 -4.01 -3.09 3.93
N VAL A 121 -3.28 -3.83 4.77
CA VAL A 121 -3.74 -4.24 6.10
C VAL A 121 -2.72 -3.81 7.14
N ILE A 122 -3.17 -3.04 8.12
CA ILE A 122 -2.42 -2.72 9.34
C ILE A 122 -3.05 -3.56 10.46
N THR A 123 -2.36 -4.64 10.85
CA THR A 123 -2.91 -5.67 11.72
C THR A 123 -3.35 -5.07 13.06
N GLY A 124 -4.63 -5.30 13.40
CA GLY A 124 -5.22 -4.78 14.64
C GLY A 124 -5.61 -3.30 14.61
N PHE A 125 -5.54 -2.65 13.45
CA PHE A 125 -5.89 -1.23 13.30
C PHE A 125 -6.76 -0.94 12.08
N PHE A 126 -6.32 -1.30 10.87
CA PHE A 126 -6.94 -0.87 9.60
C PHE A 126 -6.92 -1.98 8.55
N ASP A 127 -7.97 -2.05 7.76
CA ASP A 127 -8.11 -2.91 6.58
C ASP A 127 -8.77 -2.10 5.46
N GLN A 128 -8.12 -2.08 4.29
CA GLN A 128 -8.62 -1.42 3.08
C GLN A 128 -9.98 -1.97 2.59
N ASP A 129 -10.41 -3.16 3.04
CA ASP A 129 -11.69 -3.81 2.68
C ASP A 129 -11.86 -4.05 1.17
N GLY A 130 -10.79 -4.53 0.52
CA GLY A 130 -10.81 -4.94 -0.88
C GLY A 130 -9.78 -4.22 -1.74
N ALA A 131 -9.86 -4.46 -3.05
CA ALA A 131 -8.96 -3.85 -4.02
C ALA A 131 -9.33 -2.38 -4.26
N ALA A 132 -8.32 -1.51 -4.24
CA ALA A 132 -8.46 -0.08 -4.53
C ALA A 132 -7.83 0.22 -5.91
N PRO A 133 -8.63 0.49 -6.95
CA PRO A 133 -8.12 0.91 -8.25
C PRO A 133 -7.42 2.26 -8.13
N VAL A 134 -6.31 2.42 -8.83
CA VAL A 134 -5.54 3.66 -8.92
C VAL A 134 -5.24 3.96 -10.39
N PRO A 135 -4.89 5.21 -10.75
CA PRO A 135 -4.53 5.54 -12.13
C PRO A 135 -3.43 4.60 -12.64
N GLN A 136 -3.54 4.20 -13.90
CA GLN A 136 -2.51 3.37 -14.53
C GLN A 136 -1.14 4.06 -14.54
N GLY A 137 -0.08 3.27 -14.35
CA GLY A 137 1.30 3.75 -14.28
C GLY A 137 1.64 4.45 -12.97
N SER A 138 0.78 4.32 -11.96
CA SER A 138 1.03 4.85 -10.60
C SER A 138 1.67 3.82 -9.69
N ILE A 139 1.63 2.53 -10.06
CA ILE A 139 2.37 1.43 -9.47
C ILE A 139 3.38 0.95 -10.51
N PHE A 140 4.66 0.96 -10.15
CA PHE A 140 5.73 0.46 -11.01
C PHE A 140 6.47 -0.67 -10.31
N ALA A 141 6.34 -1.89 -10.84
CA ALA A 141 7.05 -3.05 -10.34
C ALA A 141 8.53 -3.00 -10.76
N ILE A 142 9.43 -3.34 -9.85
CA ILE A 142 10.86 -3.51 -10.15
C ILE A 142 11.23 -4.98 -10.04
N GLY A 143 11.96 -5.50 -11.03
CA GLY A 143 12.51 -6.86 -10.99
C GLY A 143 11.49 -7.97 -11.30
N CYS A 144 10.37 -7.60 -11.91
CA CYS A 144 9.30 -8.50 -12.32
C CYS A 144 9.33 -8.71 -13.85
N GLU A 145 10.51 -9.08 -14.39
CA GLU A 145 10.72 -9.36 -15.82
C GLU A 145 10.72 -10.87 -16.12
#